data_AF-A0A7W8XYQ9-F1
#
_entry.id   AF-A0A7W8XYQ9-F1
#
_cell.length_a   1.000
_cell.length_b   1.000
_cell.length_c   1.000
_cell.angle_alpha   90.00
_cell.angle_beta   90.00
_cell.angle_gamma   90.00
#
_symmetry.space_group_name_H-M   'P 1'
#
loop_
_entity.id
_entity.type
_entity.pdbx_description
1 polymer ?
#
loop_
_entity_poly.entity_id
_entity_poly.type
_entity_poly.pdbx_seq_one_letter_code
_entity_poly.pdbx_strand_id
1 'polypeptide(L)'
;MKFKVSNLGKINLAEVTLSPLTILVGKNNTGKSYLASLIWALGNIDSPYFWPDWPEWPIGEDTVPNWLAEFCDLDGTLIGRSLLIDNDKAADILAFIRDTIDRNLPAYLSEIFAFPGFSETKLSIEDADFQPFTISIGPDISGDSEVSDKDEMILWVDFGDGDPKMRLFFAKDAAGQQFNQFRIVTETCGHVLFGPDWEKYSRQAYIPAARTGLMLALPALQQQAFSHHTEQAQTPFPATLRHC
;
A
#
# COMPACT_ATOMS: atom_id res chain seq x y z
N MET A 1 -1.97 -14.17 1.23
CA MET A 1 -1.17 -13.66 2.37
C MET A 1 -1.46 -14.46 3.63
N LYS A 2 -0.42 -14.80 4.39
CA LYS A 2 -0.52 -15.39 5.74
C LYS A 2 0.35 -14.59 6.71
N PHE A 3 -0.16 -14.32 7.90
CA PHE A 3 0.57 -13.55 8.91
C PHE A 3 0.21 -13.97 10.33
N LYS A 4 1.12 -13.71 11.25
CA LYS A 4 0.93 -13.83 12.69
C LYS A 4 1.04 -12.47 13.33
N VAL A 5 0.16 -12.16 14.26
CA VAL A 5 0.22 -10.94 15.06
C VAL A 5 0.16 -11.28 16.54
N SER A 6 1.01 -10.64 17.34
CA SER A 6 0.98 -10.72 18.80
C SER A 6 0.78 -9.36 19.43
N ASN A 7 0.13 -9.33 20.59
CA ASN A 7 -0.12 -8.13 21.39
C ASN A 7 -0.83 -7.00 20.61
N LEU A 8 -1.81 -7.35 19.78
CA LEU A 8 -2.64 -6.39 19.05
C LEU A 8 -3.88 -6.02 19.88
N GLY A 9 -3.76 -4.97 20.70
CA GLY A 9 -4.83 -4.54 21.60
C GLY A 9 -5.22 -5.65 22.58
N LYS A 10 -6.35 -6.32 22.33
CA LYS A 10 -6.85 -7.44 23.15
C LYS A 10 -6.45 -8.83 22.64
N ILE A 11 -5.77 -8.89 21.51
CA ILE A 11 -5.34 -10.13 20.87
C ILE A 11 -3.92 -10.42 21.32
N ASN A 12 -3.75 -11.44 22.16
CA ASN A 12 -2.42 -11.90 22.59
C ASN A 12 -1.67 -12.53 21.41
N LEU A 13 -2.35 -13.37 20.64
CA LEU A 13 -1.83 -14.03 19.45
C LEU A 13 -2.98 -14.32 18.47
N ALA A 14 -2.77 -14.04 17.20
CA ALA A 14 -3.61 -14.50 16.11
C ALA A 14 -2.75 -14.94 14.93
N GLU A 15 -3.11 -16.07 14.33
CA GLU A 15 -2.57 -16.55 13.06
C GLU A 15 -3.68 -16.43 12.01
N VAL A 16 -3.42 -15.71 10.93
CA VAL A 16 -4.42 -15.36 9.92
C VAL A 16 -3.93 -15.76 8.55
N THR A 17 -4.78 -16.49 7.84
CA THR A 17 -4.64 -16.73 6.40
C THR A 17 -5.76 -15.98 5.71
N LEU A 18 -5.43 -14.99 4.90
CA LEU A 18 -6.43 -14.24 4.15
C LEU A 18 -6.89 -15.05 2.94
N SER A 19 -8.20 -15.03 2.71
CA SER A 19 -8.84 -15.59 1.53
C SER A 19 -9.75 -14.53 0.90
N PRO A 20 -10.19 -14.70 -0.36
CA PRO A 20 -11.05 -13.74 -1.05
C PRO A 20 -12.30 -13.33 -0.27
N LEU A 21 -12.80 -14.18 0.62
CA LEU A 21 -13.84 -13.85 1.59
C LEU A 21 -13.39 -14.21 3.00
N THR A 22 -13.05 -13.20 3.79
CA THR A 22 -12.67 -13.36 5.20
C THR A 22 -13.76 -12.79 6.10
N ILE A 23 -14.38 -13.62 6.93
CA ILE A 23 -15.46 -13.22 7.84
C ILE A 23 -14.99 -13.31 9.30
N LEU A 24 -15.00 -12.18 10.01
CA LEU A 24 -14.64 -12.11 11.44
C LEU A 24 -15.91 -12.21 12.31
N VAL A 25 -16.13 -13.37 12.96
CA VAL A 25 -17.27 -13.61 13.87
C VAL A 25 -16.81 -13.78 15.32
N GLY A 26 -17.69 -13.43 16.26
CA GLY A 26 -17.45 -13.59 17.69
C GLY A 26 -18.11 -12.51 18.55
N LYS A 27 -18.01 -12.65 19.88
CA LYS A 27 -18.58 -11.69 20.84
C LYS A 27 -18.02 -10.28 20.63
N ASN A 28 -18.78 -9.27 21.05
CA ASN A 28 -18.27 -7.90 21.06
C ASN A 28 -17.02 -7.79 21.94
N ASN A 29 -16.14 -6.84 21.61
CA ASN A 29 -14.97 -6.52 22.40
C ASN A 29 -13.87 -7.60 22.48
N THR A 30 -13.85 -8.55 21.54
CA THR A 30 -12.82 -9.63 21.46
C THR A 30 -11.67 -9.30 20.49
N GLY A 31 -11.58 -8.06 20.02
CA GLY A 31 -10.50 -7.60 19.14
C GLY A 31 -10.72 -7.78 17.64
N LYS A 32 -11.91 -8.18 17.20
CA LYS A 32 -12.26 -8.25 15.76
C LYS A 32 -11.97 -6.95 15.00
N SER A 33 -12.29 -5.80 15.61
CA SER A 33 -12.01 -4.48 15.01
C SER A 33 -10.52 -4.18 14.93
N TYR A 34 -9.72 -4.63 15.91
CA TYR A 34 -8.26 -4.50 15.83
C TYR A 34 -7.70 -5.29 14.65
N LEU A 35 -8.16 -6.54 14.51
CA LEU A 35 -7.71 -7.40 13.41
C LEU A 35 -8.18 -6.89 12.04
N ALA A 36 -9.43 -6.42 11.95
CA ALA A 36 -9.97 -5.85 10.72
C ALA A 36 -9.19 -4.62 10.27
N SER A 37 -8.90 -3.68 11.18
CA SER A 37 -8.10 -2.51 10.82
C SER A 37 -6.65 -2.87 10.51
N LEU A 38 -6.07 -3.90 11.13
CA LEU A 38 -4.73 -4.39 10.75
C LEU A 38 -4.72 -4.95 9.32
N ILE A 39 -5.72 -5.74 8.95
CA ILE A 39 -5.85 -6.25 7.57
C ILE A 39 -6.00 -5.08 6.59
N TRP A 40 -6.83 -4.09 6.94
CA TRP A 40 -6.98 -2.88 6.14
C TRP A 40 -5.67 -2.08 6.03
N ALA A 41 -4.94 -1.90 7.14
CA ALA A 41 -3.63 -1.27 7.19
C ALA A 41 -2.64 -1.93 6.23
N LEU A 42 -2.59 -3.27 6.21
CA LEU A 42 -1.73 -4.03 5.30
C LEU A 42 -2.16 -3.90 3.82
N GLY A 43 -3.45 -3.70 3.55
CA GLY A 43 -3.98 -3.40 2.22
C GLY A 43 -3.78 -1.95 1.77
N ASN A 44 -3.45 -1.05 2.70
CA ASN A 44 -3.15 0.37 2.45
C ASN A 44 -1.71 0.66 2.85
N ILE A 45 -0.81 -0.26 2.47
CA ILE A 45 0.61 -0.10 2.72
C ILE A 45 1.10 1.22 2.10
N ASP A 46 0.50 1.63 0.98
CA ASP A 46 0.69 2.91 0.30
C ASP A 46 0.19 4.15 1.06
N SER A 47 -0.22 4.01 2.32
CA SER A 47 -0.55 5.15 3.14
C SER A 47 0.72 5.92 3.53
N PRO A 48 0.75 7.27 3.41
CA PRO A 48 1.87 8.08 3.92
C PRO A 48 2.07 7.94 5.43
N TYR A 49 1.12 7.33 6.16
CA TYR A 49 1.28 6.99 7.56
C TYR A 49 2.05 5.70 7.81
N PHE A 50 2.05 4.78 6.83
CA PHE A 50 2.85 3.58 6.87
C PHE A 50 4.30 3.85 6.42
N TRP A 51 4.46 4.85 5.53
CA TRP A 51 5.73 5.48 5.17
C TRP A 51 5.79 6.96 5.59
N PRO A 52 5.87 7.25 6.90
CA PRO A 52 5.98 8.63 7.39
C PRO A 52 7.27 9.30 6.89
N ASP A 53 8.32 8.50 6.70
CA ASP A 53 9.61 8.90 6.16
C ASP A 53 9.72 8.60 4.66
N TRP A 54 8.60 8.65 3.91
CA TRP A 54 8.69 8.50 2.45
C TRP A 54 9.74 9.47 1.93
N PRO A 55 10.80 8.97 1.26
CA PRO A 55 11.97 9.79 0.97
C PRO A 55 11.59 11.05 0.20
N GLU A 56 12.18 12.18 0.60
CA GLU A 56 12.29 13.32 -0.32
C GLU A 56 13.02 12.84 -1.58
N TRP A 57 12.49 13.21 -2.74
CA TRP A 57 13.05 12.80 -4.01
C TRP A 57 14.54 13.15 -4.15
N PRO A 58 15.36 12.24 -4.71
CA PRO A 58 15.04 10.89 -5.21
C PRO A 58 15.00 9.81 -4.11
N ILE A 59 14.29 8.69 -4.35
CA ILE A 59 14.34 7.51 -3.47
C ILE A 59 15.81 7.09 -3.30
N GLY A 60 16.34 7.21 -2.08
CA GLY A 60 17.72 6.83 -1.78
C GLY A 60 17.90 5.32 -1.60
N GLU A 61 19.12 4.83 -1.80
CA GLU A 61 19.52 3.42 -1.59
C GLU A 61 19.18 2.89 -0.18
N ASP A 62 19.08 3.79 0.81
CA ASP A 62 18.75 3.41 2.19
C ASP A 62 17.24 3.17 2.42
N THR A 63 16.39 3.38 1.41
CA THR A 63 14.91 3.39 1.58
C THR A 63 14.16 2.27 0.88
N VAL A 64 14.76 1.60 -0.10
CA VAL A 64 14.26 0.40 -0.80
C VAL A 64 15.48 -0.42 -1.26
N PRO A 65 15.35 -1.70 -1.63
CA PRO A 65 16.46 -2.45 -2.23
C PRO A 65 17.08 -1.72 -3.43
N ASN A 66 18.41 -1.68 -3.53
CA ASN A 66 19.12 -0.90 -4.57
C ASN A 66 18.63 -1.18 -5.99
N TRP A 67 18.37 -2.44 -6.33
CA TRP A 67 17.86 -2.82 -7.65
C TRP A 67 16.48 -2.20 -7.94
N LEU A 68 15.66 -1.96 -6.92
CA LEU A 68 14.35 -1.33 -7.06
C LEU A 68 14.53 0.19 -7.21
N ALA A 69 15.45 0.79 -6.45
CA ALA A 69 15.80 2.20 -6.61
C ALA A 69 16.31 2.48 -8.04
N GLU A 70 17.21 1.65 -8.56
CA GLU A 70 17.72 1.73 -9.94
C GLU A 70 16.60 1.57 -10.98
N PHE A 71 15.68 0.61 -10.78
CA PHE A 71 14.54 0.44 -11.70
C PHE A 71 13.60 1.65 -11.67
N CYS A 72 13.41 2.23 -10.48
CA CYS A 72 12.65 3.44 -10.25
C CYS A 72 13.36 4.71 -10.73
N ASP A 73 14.65 4.71 -11.07
CA ASP A 73 15.32 5.90 -11.58
C ASP A 73 14.86 6.19 -13.02
N LEU A 74 13.83 7.03 -13.11
CA LEU A 74 13.13 7.41 -14.34
C LEU A 74 13.86 8.59 -15.00
N ASP A 75 15.14 8.44 -15.30
CA ASP A 75 16.07 9.40 -15.93
C ASP A 75 15.72 9.78 -17.40
N GLY A 76 14.42 9.86 -17.71
CA GLY A 76 13.87 10.25 -19.01
C GLY A 76 13.76 9.12 -20.04
N THR A 77 14.34 7.94 -19.76
CA THR A 77 14.27 6.77 -20.66
C THR A 77 13.30 5.73 -20.11
N LEU A 78 12.01 6.06 -20.18
CA LEU A 78 10.94 5.32 -19.50
C LEU A 78 10.29 4.21 -20.34
N ILE A 79 10.60 4.13 -21.63
CA ILE A 79 9.86 3.30 -22.58
C ILE A 79 10.56 1.94 -22.73
N GLY A 80 9.92 0.86 -22.29
CA GLY A 80 10.34 -0.52 -22.54
C GLY A 80 11.19 -1.16 -21.42
N ARG A 81 11.19 -0.59 -20.21
CA ARG A 81 11.87 -1.23 -19.06
C ARG A 81 11.04 -2.40 -18.55
N SER A 82 11.70 -3.47 -18.18
CA SER A 82 11.07 -4.65 -17.61
C SER A 82 11.97 -5.27 -16.55
N LEU A 83 11.38 -5.74 -15.46
CA LEU A 83 12.07 -6.33 -14.32
C LEU A 83 11.33 -7.56 -13.83
N LEU A 84 12.03 -8.70 -13.83
CA LEU A 84 11.55 -9.93 -13.21
C LEU A 84 11.80 -9.90 -11.70
N ILE A 85 10.72 -10.01 -10.93
CA ILE A 85 10.72 -10.24 -9.49
C ILE A 85 10.71 -11.76 -9.27
N ASP A 86 11.89 -12.29 -8.99
CA ASP A 86 12.13 -13.70 -8.63
C ASP A 86 12.12 -13.88 -7.10
N ASN A 87 12.39 -15.11 -6.64
CA ASN A 87 12.41 -15.42 -5.21
C ASN A 87 13.45 -14.61 -4.42
N ASP A 88 14.60 -14.31 -5.03
CA ASP A 88 15.67 -13.57 -4.36
C ASP A 88 15.25 -12.11 -4.16
N LYS A 89 14.72 -11.46 -5.21
CA LYS A 89 14.17 -10.10 -5.08
C LYS A 89 12.96 -10.05 -4.16
N ALA A 90 12.11 -11.08 -4.17
CA ALA A 90 11.00 -11.18 -3.23
C ALA A 90 11.48 -11.25 -1.78
N ALA A 91 12.56 -11.97 -1.51
CA ALA A 91 13.17 -12.03 -0.18
C ALA A 91 13.69 -10.65 0.28
N ASP A 92 14.34 -9.89 -0.61
CA ASP A 92 14.77 -8.52 -0.33
C ASP A 92 13.57 -7.61 0.01
N ILE A 93 12.49 -7.70 -0.77
CA ILE A 93 11.27 -6.92 -0.54
C ILE A 93 10.60 -7.32 0.78
N LEU A 94 10.54 -8.61 1.10
CA LEU A 94 10.00 -9.08 2.38
C LEU A 94 10.85 -8.58 3.56
N ALA A 95 12.17 -8.58 3.44
CA ALA A 95 13.06 -8.03 4.46
C ALA A 95 12.80 -6.53 4.67
N PHE A 96 12.70 -5.78 3.57
CA PHE A 96 12.37 -4.36 3.57
C PHE A 96 11.00 -4.07 4.22
N ILE A 97 9.96 -4.83 3.86
CA ILE A 97 8.61 -4.67 4.42
C ILE A 97 8.60 -5.00 5.92
N ARG A 98 9.30 -6.05 6.34
CA ARG A 98 9.42 -6.44 7.76
C ARG A 98 10.05 -5.32 8.58
N ASP A 99 11.17 -4.78 8.12
CA ASP A 99 11.85 -3.65 8.77
C ASP A 99 10.95 -2.40 8.84
N THR A 100 10.23 -2.10 7.77
CA THR A 100 9.26 -1.00 7.75
C THR A 100 8.10 -1.20 8.73
N ILE A 101 7.53 -2.41 8.79
CA ILE A 101 6.48 -2.78 9.74
C ILE A 101 6.98 -2.61 11.18
N ASP A 102 8.15 -3.15 11.50
CA ASP A 102 8.68 -3.14 12.86
C ASP A 102 8.94 -1.72 13.36
N ARG A 103 9.35 -0.80 12.47
CA ARG A 103 9.52 0.62 12.80
C ARG A 103 8.20 1.37 12.95
N ASN A 104 7.26 1.18 12.01
CA ASN A 104 6.14 2.11 11.82
C ASN A 104 4.80 1.61 12.36
N LEU A 105 4.59 0.29 12.46
CA LEU A 105 3.31 -0.30 12.82
C LEU A 105 2.75 0.20 14.17
N PRO A 106 3.54 0.30 15.27
CA PRO A 106 3.01 0.77 16.54
C PRO A 106 2.46 2.19 16.49
N ALA A 107 3.17 3.10 15.83
CA ALA A 107 2.75 4.49 15.67
C ALA A 107 1.49 4.57 14.80
N TYR A 108 1.49 3.84 13.68
CA TYR A 108 0.37 3.80 12.75
C TYR A 108 -0.92 3.27 13.40
N LEU A 109 -0.83 2.16 14.13
CA LEU A 109 -1.97 1.64 14.88
C LEU A 109 -2.43 2.61 15.97
N SER A 110 -1.48 3.27 16.65
CA SER A 110 -1.82 4.24 17.69
C SER A 110 -2.63 5.42 17.15
N GLU A 111 -2.32 5.86 15.93
CA GLU A 111 -3.06 6.89 15.22
C GLU A 111 -4.44 6.40 14.76
N ILE A 112 -4.52 5.27 14.05
CA ILE A 112 -5.79 4.70 13.57
C ILE A 112 -6.79 4.50 14.71
N PHE A 113 -6.31 4.06 15.87
CA PHE A 113 -7.15 3.77 17.03
C PHE A 113 -7.25 4.90 18.04
N ALA A 114 -6.55 6.02 17.83
CA ALA A 114 -6.38 7.08 18.82
C ALA A 114 -6.01 6.52 20.22
N PHE A 115 -5.12 5.51 20.25
CA PHE A 115 -4.81 4.73 21.44
C PHE A 115 -3.33 4.29 21.45
N PRO A 116 -2.52 4.69 22.44
CA PRO A 116 -1.05 4.47 22.41
C PRO A 116 -0.58 3.04 22.74
N GLY A 117 -1.49 2.08 22.97
CA GLY A 117 -1.16 0.76 23.53
C GLY A 117 -0.71 -0.30 22.52
N PHE A 118 0.04 0.08 21.48
CA PHE A 118 0.54 -0.84 20.45
C PHE A 118 2.06 -0.99 20.41
N SER A 119 2.78 -0.42 21.39
CA SER A 119 4.25 -0.47 21.45
C SER A 119 4.82 -1.89 21.51
N GLU A 120 4.05 -2.87 21.97
CA GLU A 120 4.44 -4.28 22.04
C GLU A 120 3.85 -5.13 20.91
N THR A 121 3.08 -4.52 20.00
CA THR A 121 2.49 -5.23 18.86
C THR A 121 3.60 -5.68 17.92
N LYS A 122 3.58 -6.97 17.54
CA LYS A 122 4.50 -7.53 16.56
C LYS A 122 3.71 -8.21 15.46
N LEU A 123 4.13 -7.99 14.22
CA LEU A 123 3.55 -8.61 13.04
C LEU A 123 4.65 -9.38 12.32
N SER A 124 4.40 -10.66 12.07
CA SER A 124 5.26 -11.51 11.27
C SER A 124 4.48 -11.95 10.04
N ILE A 125 5.00 -11.60 8.86
CA ILE A 125 4.48 -12.09 7.59
C ILE A 125 5.13 -13.44 7.33
N GLU A 126 4.32 -14.48 7.19
CA GLU A 126 4.81 -15.80 6.80
C GLU A 126 5.09 -15.81 5.30
N ASP A 127 6.15 -16.52 4.92
CA ASP A 127 6.48 -16.72 3.52
C ASP A 127 5.31 -17.45 2.86
N ALA A 128 4.59 -16.74 1.99
CA ALA A 128 3.54 -17.31 1.18
C ALA A 128 4.15 -18.10 0.02
N ASP A 129 3.33 -18.88 -0.69
CA ASP A 129 3.69 -19.43 -1.99
C ASP A 129 3.89 -18.27 -2.97
N PHE A 130 5.10 -17.73 -3.01
CA PHE A 130 5.46 -16.61 -3.87
C PHE A 130 5.40 -17.05 -5.33
N GLN A 131 4.70 -16.26 -6.13
CA GLN A 131 4.65 -16.44 -7.58
C GLN A 131 5.49 -15.33 -8.23
N PRO A 132 6.58 -15.68 -8.94
CA PRO A 132 7.37 -14.71 -9.69
C PRO A 132 6.51 -13.93 -10.68
N PHE A 133 6.84 -12.65 -10.85
CA PHE A 133 6.12 -11.76 -11.75
C PHE A 133 7.06 -10.73 -12.36
N THR A 134 6.66 -10.18 -13.49
CA THR A 134 7.39 -9.15 -14.22
C THR A 134 6.65 -7.84 -14.12
N ILE A 135 7.38 -6.78 -13.76
CA ILE A 135 6.90 -5.41 -13.84
C ILE A 135 7.48 -4.80 -15.12
N SER A 136 6.65 -4.17 -15.94
CA SER A 136 7.10 -3.49 -17.17
C SER A 136 6.54 -2.09 -17.27
N ILE A 137 7.33 -1.15 -17.78
CA ILE A 137 6.95 0.24 -18.01
C ILE A 137 7.05 0.50 -19.51
N GLY A 138 5.96 0.93 -20.12
CA GLY A 138 5.91 1.14 -21.55
C GLY A 138 4.74 2.02 -22.00
N PRO A 139 4.66 2.32 -23.30
CA PRO A 139 3.51 3.01 -23.87
C PRO A 139 2.29 2.08 -23.86
N ASP A 140 1.09 2.64 -23.98
CA ASP A 140 -0.10 1.83 -24.22
C ASP A 140 0.00 1.19 -25.63
N ILE A 141 0.10 -0.13 -25.68
CA ILE A 141 0.19 -0.90 -26.94
C ILE A 141 -1.11 -1.68 -27.19
N SER A 142 -2.16 -1.48 -26.38
CA SER A 142 -3.43 -2.13 -26.64
C SER A 142 -4.09 -1.56 -27.90
N GLY A 143 -4.26 -2.44 -28.90
CA GLY A 143 -4.74 -2.09 -30.24
C GLY A 143 -6.11 -1.40 -30.25
N ASP A 144 -6.29 -0.55 -31.25
CA ASP A 144 -7.51 0.19 -31.64
C ASP A 144 -7.81 1.54 -30.97
N SER A 145 -6.87 2.17 -30.28
CA SER A 145 -7.00 3.59 -29.94
C SER A 145 -5.92 4.39 -30.66
N GLU A 146 -6.33 5.40 -31.45
CA GLU A 146 -5.43 6.48 -31.84
C GLU A 146 -4.67 6.89 -30.58
N VAL A 147 -3.34 6.72 -30.61
CA VAL A 147 -2.45 7.15 -29.53
C VAL A 147 -2.77 8.62 -29.32
N SER A 148 -3.56 8.91 -28.29
CA SER A 148 -3.77 10.26 -27.82
C SER A 148 -2.36 10.77 -27.55
N ASP A 149 -1.98 11.84 -28.24
CA ASP A 149 -0.66 12.47 -28.27
C ASP A 149 -0.23 13.06 -26.90
N LYS A 150 -0.81 12.54 -25.82
CA LYS A 150 -0.55 12.90 -24.43
C LYS A 150 0.12 11.72 -23.77
N ASP A 151 1.45 11.74 -23.77
CA ASP A 151 2.30 11.62 -22.58
C ASP A 151 1.99 10.60 -21.46
N GLU A 152 1.18 9.58 -21.71
CA GLU A 152 0.75 8.60 -20.72
C GLU A 152 1.59 7.32 -20.84
N MET A 153 2.16 6.87 -19.72
CA MET A 153 2.89 5.60 -19.66
C MET A 153 2.15 4.62 -18.76
N ILE A 154 2.28 3.33 -19.08
CA ILE A 154 1.60 2.26 -18.38
C ILE A 154 2.58 1.38 -17.62
N LEU A 155 2.29 1.13 -16.34
CA LEU A 155 2.86 0.02 -15.57
C LEU A 155 2.04 -1.25 -15.82
N TRP A 156 2.72 -2.30 -16.25
CA TRP A 156 2.18 -3.64 -16.46
C TRP A 156 2.74 -4.60 -15.41
N VAL A 157 1.88 -5.45 -14.85
CA VAL A 157 2.28 -6.55 -13.96
C VAL A 157 1.82 -7.88 -14.57
N ASP A 158 2.76 -8.75 -14.90
CA ASP A 158 2.50 -10.06 -15.53
C ASP A 158 3.06 -11.21 -14.67
N PHE A 159 2.22 -12.21 -14.41
CA PHE A 159 2.55 -13.42 -13.65
C PHE A 159 2.93 -14.62 -14.54
N GLY A 160 3.15 -14.38 -15.84
CA GLY A 160 3.55 -15.39 -16.83
C GLY A 160 2.39 -15.97 -17.65
N ASP A 161 1.18 -15.46 -17.46
CA ASP A 161 -0.01 -15.90 -18.21
C ASP A 161 -0.16 -15.13 -19.55
N GLY A 162 0.68 -14.11 -19.79
CA GLY A 162 0.64 -13.24 -20.97
C GLY A 162 -0.44 -12.16 -20.92
N ASP A 163 -1.35 -12.23 -19.94
CA ASP A 163 -2.35 -11.20 -19.66
C ASP A 163 -1.94 -10.36 -18.45
N PRO A 164 -1.62 -9.07 -18.64
CA PRO A 164 -1.25 -8.20 -17.54
C PRO A 164 -2.44 -7.97 -16.62
N LYS A 165 -2.18 -8.07 -15.31
CA LYS A 165 -3.22 -8.00 -14.29
C LYS A 165 -3.57 -6.55 -13.91
N MET A 166 -2.64 -5.61 -14.07
CA MET A 166 -2.81 -4.20 -13.73
C MET A 166 -2.34 -3.27 -14.85
N ARG A 167 -2.99 -2.11 -15.00
CA ARG A 167 -2.53 -0.96 -15.80
C ARG A 167 -2.64 0.34 -15.00
N LEU A 168 -1.53 1.06 -14.84
CA LEU A 168 -1.50 2.36 -14.16
C LEU A 168 -0.93 3.44 -15.05
N PHE A 169 -1.56 4.61 -15.06
CA PHE A 169 -1.09 5.78 -15.81
C PHE A 169 -0.04 6.57 -15.03
N PHE A 170 1.02 6.99 -15.73
CA PHE A 170 2.09 7.81 -15.20
C PHE A 170 2.09 9.23 -15.78
N ALA A 171 2.38 10.21 -14.93
CA ALA A 171 2.61 11.59 -15.33
C ALA A 171 4.10 11.83 -15.60
N LYS A 172 4.44 12.59 -16.65
CA LYS A 172 5.84 12.85 -17.05
C LYS A 172 6.50 14.05 -16.36
N ASP A 173 5.71 14.89 -15.69
CA ASP A 173 6.23 16.06 -14.98
C ASP A 173 7.02 15.65 -13.72
N ALA A 174 7.82 16.57 -13.18
CA ALA A 174 8.69 16.26 -12.05
C ALA A 174 7.92 15.81 -10.80
N ALA A 175 6.74 16.39 -10.54
CA ALA A 175 5.86 15.96 -9.45
C ALA A 175 5.28 14.57 -9.72
N GLY A 176 4.88 14.29 -10.96
CA GLY A 176 4.42 12.98 -11.41
C GLY A 176 5.48 11.89 -11.29
N GLN A 177 6.75 12.18 -11.55
CA GLN A 177 7.84 11.21 -11.43
C GLN A 177 7.98 10.67 -10.00
N GLN A 178 7.85 11.52 -8.99
CA GLN A 178 7.86 11.10 -7.58
C GLN A 178 6.70 10.16 -7.28
N PHE A 179 5.50 10.52 -7.76
CA PHE A 179 4.31 9.69 -7.60
C PHE A 179 4.46 8.35 -8.34
N ASN A 180 5.04 8.34 -9.54
CA ASN A 180 5.25 7.11 -10.31
C ASN A 180 6.18 6.14 -9.59
N GLN A 181 7.29 6.62 -9.02
CA GLN A 181 8.19 5.77 -8.23
C GLN A 181 7.49 5.18 -7.01
N PHE A 182 6.73 6.01 -6.29
CA PHE A 182 5.89 5.57 -5.18
C PHE A 182 4.96 4.43 -5.58
N ARG A 183 4.31 4.58 -6.75
CA ARG A 183 3.45 3.55 -7.32
C ARG A 183 4.21 2.28 -7.66
N ILE A 184 5.37 2.37 -8.32
CA ILE A 184 6.18 1.18 -8.65
C ILE A 184 6.55 0.40 -7.39
N VAL A 185 7.04 1.08 -6.34
CA VAL A 185 7.40 0.45 -5.07
C VAL A 185 6.16 -0.19 -4.42
N THR A 186 5.04 0.54 -4.37
CA THR A 186 3.79 0.06 -3.80
C THR A 186 3.30 -1.21 -4.48
N GLU A 187 3.24 -1.22 -5.82
CA GLU A 187 2.77 -2.38 -6.57
C GLU A 187 3.73 -3.56 -6.42
N THR A 188 5.04 -3.31 -6.39
CA THR A 188 6.05 -4.35 -6.14
C THR A 188 5.85 -4.99 -4.77
N CYS A 189 5.76 -4.19 -3.71
CA CYS A 189 5.53 -4.66 -2.34
C CYS A 189 4.19 -5.40 -2.20
N GLY A 190 3.13 -4.84 -2.77
CA GLY A 190 1.80 -5.41 -2.75
C GLY A 190 1.73 -6.79 -3.40
N HIS A 191 2.30 -6.94 -4.60
CA HIS A 191 2.33 -8.21 -5.30
C HIS A 191 3.26 -9.25 -4.64
N VAL A 192 4.33 -8.83 -3.95
CA VAL A 192 5.14 -9.75 -3.13
C VAL A 192 4.33 -10.28 -1.92
N LEU A 193 3.51 -9.43 -1.27
CA LEU A 193 2.73 -9.82 -0.09
C LEU A 193 1.44 -10.60 -0.40
N PHE A 194 0.74 -10.18 -1.43
CA PHE A 194 -0.61 -10.63 -1.75
C PHE A 194 -0.70 -11.43 -3.05
N GLY A 195 0.39 -11.49 -3.82
CA GLY A 195 0.44 -12.20 -5.10
C GLY A 195 -0.46 -11.54 -6.16
N PRO A 196 -1.04 -12.33 -7.07
CA PRO A 196 -1.97 -11.84 -8.10
C PRO A 196 -3.22 -11.17 -7.53
N ASP A 197 -3.58 -11.47 -6.28
CA ASP A 197 -4.77 -10.94 -5.62
C ASP A 197 -4.57 -9.53 -5.04
N TRP A 198 -3.37 -8.94 -5.13
CA TRP A 198 -3.07 -7.63 -4.56
C TRP A 198 -4.12 -6.56 -4.89
N GLU A 199 -4.62 -6.51 -6.13
CA GLU A 199 -5.66 -5.55 -6.54
C GLU A 199 -6.96 -5.66 -5.75
N LYS A 200 -7.26 -6.85 -5.24
CA LYS A 200 -8.47 -7.07 -4.42
C LYS A 200 -8.29 -6.51 -3.02
N TYR A 201 -7.05 -6.40 -2.54
CA TYR A 201 -6.70 -5.91 -1.21
C TYR A 201 -6.30 -4.43 -1.21
N SER A 202 -5.70 -3.95 -2.30
CA SER A 202 -5.38 -2.55 -2.49
C SER A 202 -6.66 -1.74 -2.69
N ARG A 203 -6.66 -0.50 -2.18
CA ARG A 203 -7.79 0.45 -2.33
C ARG A 203 -9.11 -0.02 -1.69
N GLN A 204 -9.07 -0.93 -0.71
CA GLN A 204 -10.25 -1.27 0.05
C GLN A 204 -10.68 -0.11 0.97
N ALA A 205 -11.94 0.31 0.85
CA ALA A 205 -12.57 1.20 1.81
C ALA A 205 -12.98 0.40 3.06
N TYR A 206 -12.37 0.67 4.21
CA TYR A 206 -12.80 0.08 5.47
C TYR A 206 -13.91 0.90 6.09
N ILE A 207 -15.15 0.41 6.00
CA ILE A 207 -16.28 0.99 6.73
C ILE A 207 -16.51 0.16 7.99
N PRO A 208 -16.00 0.59 9.16
CA PRO A 208 -16.28 -0.10 10.41
C PRO A 208 -17.78 -0.06 10.71
N ALA A 209 -18.39 -1.24 10.79
CA ALA A 209 -19.84 -1.41 10.98
C ALA A 209 -20.39 -0.92 12.33
N ALA A 210 -19.52 -0.56 13.29
CA ALA A 210 -19.93 -0.08 14.61
C ALA A 210 -19.76 1.45 14.71
N ARG A 211 -20.75 2.15 15.29
CA ARG A 211 -20.76 3.62 15.48
C ARG A 211 -19.45 4.16 16.07
N THR A 212 -18.84 3.44 17.01
CA THR A 212 -17.55 3.80 17.62
C THR A 212 -16.37 3.55 16.69
N GLY A 213 -16.38 2.46 15.92
CA GLY A 213 -15.34 2.18 14.93
C GLY A 213 -15.37 3.21 13.79
N LEU A 214 -16.56 3.61 13.33
CA LEU A 214 -16.73 4.66 12.33
C LEU A 214 -16.20 6.00 12.81
N MET A 215 -16.47 6.39 14.06
CA MET A 215 -15.89 7.61 14.61
C MET A 215 -14.36 7.57 14.72
N LEU A 216 -13.77 6.41 15.03
CA LEU A 216 -12.31 6.27 15.14
C LEU A 216 -11.62 6.25 13.77
N ALA A 217 -12.23 5.62 12.77
CA ALA A 217 -11.68 5.56 11.40
C ALA A 217 -12.07 6.76 10.52
N LEU A 218 -12.96 7.64 10.99
CA LEU A 218 -13.47 8.78 10.22
C LEU A 218 -12.36 9.70 9.68
N PRO A 219 -11.32 10.06 10.47
CA PRO A 219 -10.25 10.92 9.97
C PRO A 219 -9.47 10.26 8.81
N ALA A 220 -9.13 8.97 8.95
CA ALA A 220 -8.43 8.22 7.92
C ALA A 220 -9.28 8.04 6.64
N LEU A 221 -10.59 7.80 6.79
CA LEU A 221 -11.51 7.68 5.66
C LEU A 221 -11.73 9.00 4.92
N GLN A 222 -11.83 10.11 5.66
CA GLN A 222 -11.93 11.44 5.05
C GLN A 222 -10.68 11.74 4.23
N GLN A 223 -9.51 11.45 4.78
CA GLN A 223 -8.26 11.68 4.09
C GLN A 223 -8.09 10.81 2.84
N GLN A 224 -8.50 9.54 2.90
CA GLN A 224 -8.54 8.66 1.72
C GLN A 224 -9.50 9.21 0.63
N ALA A 225 -10.63 9.78 1.02
CA ALA A 225 -11.56 10.40 0.07
C ALA A 225 -11.00 11.69 -0.55
N PHE A 226 -10.19 12.46 0.18
CA PHE A 226 -9.61 13.72 -0.29
C PHE A 226 -8.27 13.54 -1.01
N SER A 227 -7.52 12.47 -0.77
CA SER A 227 -6.27 12.16 -1.50
C SER A 227 -6.51 11.72 -2.94
N HIS A 228 -7.72 11.27 -3.29
CA HIS A 228 -8.12 10.93 -4.66
C HIS A 228 -8.70 12.12 -5.45
N HIS A 229 -8.88 13.29 -4.83
CA HIS A 229 -9.42 14.49 -5.47
C HIS A 229 -8.48 15.69 -5.30
N THR A 230 -7.34 15.67 -5.99
CA THR A 230 -6.54 16.88 -6.20
C THR A 230 -6.99 17.62 -7.44
N GLU A 231 -8.25 18.07 -7.45
CA GLU A 231 -8.63 19.29 -8.16
C GLU A 231 -9.48 20.14 -7.21
N GLN A 232 -8.82 21.16 -6.65
CA GLN A 232 -9.43 22.33 -6.01
C GLN A 232 -10.69 22.08 -5.14
N ALA A 233 -10.51 21.52 -3.95
CA ALA A 233 -11.50 21.69 -2.88
C ALA A 233 -10.99 22.71 -1.86
N GLN A 234 -11.41 23.98 -2.02
CA GLN A 234 -11.41 24.93 -0.91
C GLN A 234 -12.15 24.27 0.27
N THR A 235 -11.50 24.22 1.43
CA THR A 235 -12.08 23.73 2.67
C THR A 235 -13.37 24.50 2.98
N PRO A 236 -14.53 23.84 3.14
CA PRO A 236 -15.78 24.54 3.41
C PRO A 236 -16.04 24.59 4.91
N PHE A 237 -15.08 25.00 5.76
CA PHE A 237 -15.40 25.37 7.14
C PHE A 237 -14.52 26.53 7.65
N PRO A 238 -15.12 27.49 8.36
CA PRO A 238 -14.54 28.79 8.62
C PRO A 238 -13.45 28.74 9.69
N ALA A 239 -12.44 29.59 9.52
CA ALA A 239 -11.48 29.93 10.56
C ALA A 239 -12.20 30.61 11.74
N THR A 240 -12.29 29.93 12.89
CA THR A 240 -12.37 30.43 14.29
C THR A 240 -12.94 29.28 15.15
N LEU A 241 -12.26 28.82 16.20
CA LEU A 241 -12.22 29.49 17.51
C LEU A 241 -10.88 29.21 18.20
N ARG A 242 -10.06 30.25 18.31
CA ARG A 242 -9.00 30.34 19.33
C ARG A 242 -9.60 31.03 20.56
N HIS A 243 -9.21 30.55 21.73
CA HIS A 243 -9.37 31.13 23.08
C HIS A 243 -10.78 31.12 23.69
N CYS A 244 -10.99 30.17 24.61
CA CYS A 244 -11.19 30.41 26.05
C CYS A 244 -10.84 29.13 26.82
#